data_AF-A0A1J4TP82-F1
#
_entry.id   AF-A0A1J4TP82-F1
#
_cell.length_a   1.000
_cell.length_b   1.000
_cell.length_c   1.000
_cell.angle_alpha   90.00
_cell.angle_beta   90.00
_cell.angle_gamma   90.00
#
_symmetry.space_group_name_H-M   'P 1'
#
loop_
_entity.id
_entity.type
_entity.pdbx_description
1 polymer ?
#
loop_
_entity_poly.entity_id
_entity_poly.type
_entity_poly.pdbx_seq_one_letter_code
_entity_poly.pdbx_strand_id
1 'polypeptide(L)'
;MQNTNQNIILGKILETKMAILSSKDREDIESWIVNSVKLKMILKMDHILEQDGKINLRKLFLVPIFKISELQKRVAEHAPELRTFFYKELMVVIEKAEKRLIS
;
A
#
# COMPACT_ATOMS: atom_id res chain seq x y z
N MET A 1 3.95 -18.48 -11.34
CA MET A 1 3.61 -19.10 -10.03
C MET A 1 4.62 -18.80 -8.92
N GLN A 2 5.89 -18.42 -9.20
CA GLN A 2 6.88 -18.11 -8.15
C GLN A 2 6.60 -16.81 -7.35
N ASN A 3 5.99 -15.80 -7.99
CA ASN A 3 5.79 -14.46 -7.43
C ASN A 3 4.76 -14.42 -6.27
N THR A 4 3.70 -15.23 -6.33
CA THR A 4 2.65 -15.28 -5.29
C THR A 4 3.16 -15.84 -3.96
N ASN A 5 4.05 -16.84 -4.00
CA ASN A 5 4.63 -17.43 -2.80
C ASN A 5 5.58 -16.46 -2.09
N GLN A 6 6.42 -15.74 -2.84
CA GLN A 6 7.28 -14.71 -2.26
C GLN A 6 6.47 -13.60 -1.58
N ASN A 7 5.38 -13.17 -2.20
CA ASN A 7 4.49 -12.16 -1.65
C ASN A 7 3.85 -12.59 -0.31
N ILE A 8 3.38 -13.84 -0.22
CA ILE A 8 2.82 -14.39 1.02
C ILE A 8 3.88 -14.47 2.13
N ILE A 9 5.10 -14.85 1.76
CA ILE A 9 6.23 -14.94 2.70
C ILE A 9 6.58 -13.55 3.26
N LEU A 10 6.68 -12.54 2.40
CA LEU A 10 7.02 -11.16 2.80
C LEU A 10 5.96 -10.55 3.72
N GLY A 11 4.67 -10.74 3.42
CA GLY A 11 3.58 -10.29 4.29
C GLY A 11 3.70 -10.87 5.70
N LYS A 12 3.97 -12.18 5.82
CA LYS A 12 4.15 -12.86 7.11
C LYS A 12 5.39 -12.38 7.87
N ILE A 13 6.50 -12.12 7.17
CA ILE A 13 7.73 -11.60 7.79
C ILE A 13 7.48 -10.19 8.35
N LEU A 14 6.80 -9.32 7.57
CA LEU A 14 6.45 -7.98 8.05
C LEU A 14 5.51 -8.07 9.26
N GLU A 15 4.47 -8.89 9.22
CA GLU A 15 3.55 -9.09 10.36
C GLU A 15 4.30 -9.55 11.62
N THR A 16 5.21 -10.52 11.48
CA THR A 16 6.02 -11.03 12.59
C THR A 16 6.93 -9.94 13.17
N LYS A 17 7.55 -9.12 12.32
CA LYS A 17 8.39 -8.00 12.77
C LYS A 17 7.58 -6.87 13.38
N MET A 18 6.39 -6.58 12.85
CA MET A 18 5.50 -5.60 13.46
C MET A 18 5.01 -6.09 14.83
N ALA A 19 4.85 -7.40 15.04
CA ALA A 19 4.37 -7.98 16.29
C ALA A 19 5.32 -7.77 17.50
N ILE A 20 6.58 -7.41 17.28
CA ILE A 20 7.52 -7.09 18.38
C ILE A 20 7.64 -5.58 18.67
N LEU A 21 7.06 -4.73 17.83
CA LEU A 21 7.09 -3.28 18.00
C LEU A 21 6.04 -2.79 19.00
N SER A 22 6.26 -1.60 19.56
CA SER A 22 5.24 -0.90 20.34
C SER A 22 4.00 -0.60 19.47
N SER A 23 2.84 -0.41 20.10
CA SER A 23 1.61 -0.07 19.37
C SER A 23 1.78 1.20 18.51
N LYS A 24 2.47 2.21 19.05
CA LYS A 24 2.75 3.46 18.36
C LYS A 24 3.63 3.26 17.12
N ASP A 25 4.72 2.51 17.25
CA ASP A 25 5.63 2.27 16.12
C ASP A 25 4.96 1.47 15.00
N ARG A 26 4.05 0.54 15.36
CA ARG A 26 3.23 -0.17 14.36
C ARG A 26 2.34 0.79 13.58
N GLU A 27 1.66 1.69 14.28
CA GLU A 27 0.79 2.69 13.66
C GLU A 27 1.56 3.65 12.76
N ASP A 28 2.75 4.08 13.19
CA ASP A 28 3.62 4.97 12.41
C ASP A 28 4.10 4.28 11.12
N ILE A 29 4.51 3.01 11.20
CA ILE A 29 4.93 2.23 10.04
C ILE A 29 3.77 1.96 9.10
N GLU A 30 2.61 1.58 9.64
CA GLU A 30 1.43 1.31 8.83
C GLU A 30 0.98 2.58 8.09
N SER A 31 0.97 3.72 8.78
CA SER A 31 0.69 5.03 8.20
C SER A 31 1.69 5.38 7.10
N TRP A 32 2.98 5.10 7.33
CA TRP A 32 4.02 5.29 6.33
C TRP A 32 3.83 4.41 5.09
N ILE A 33 3.48 3.12 5.27
CA ILE A 33 3.18 2.21 4.17
C ILE A 33 2.00 2.75 3.37
N VAL A 34 0.89 3.06 4.03
CA VAL A 34 -0.33 3.56 3.39
C VAL A 34 -0.07 4.82 2.58
N ASN A 35 0.62 5.80 3.16
CA ASN A 35 0.94 7.05 2.47
C ASN A 35 1.89 6.85 1.28
N SER A 36 2.88 5.96 1.44
CA SER A 36 3.80 5.62 0.36
C SER A 36 3.08 4.97 -0.83
N VAL A 37 2.15 4.05 -0.57
CA VAL A 37 1.35 3.41 -1.61
C VAL A 37 0.43 4.41 -2.30
N LYS A 38 -0.27 5.27 -1.54
CA LYS A 38 -1.13 6.34 -2.09
C LYS A 38 -0.35 7.22 -3.07
N LEU A 39 0.82 7.72 -2.65
CA LEU A 39 1.66 8.58 -3.49
C LEU A 39 2.14 7.85 -4.75
N LYS A 40 2.60 6.60 -4.62
CA LYS A 40 3.03 5.79 -5.76
C LYS A 40 1.92 5.55 -6.77
N MET A 41 0.71 5.24 -6.29
CA MET A 41 -0.45 5.04 -7.15
C MET A 41 -0.83 6.34 -7.88
N ILE A 42 -0.86 7.47 -7.17
CA ILE A 42 -1.14 8.78 -7.77
C ILE A 42 -0.12 9.09 -8.87
N LEU A 43 1.18 9.07 -8.55
CA LEU A 43 2.24 9.41 -9.50
C LEU A 43 2.24 8.49 -10.73
N LYS A 44 2.03 7.19 -10.53
CA LYS A 44 2.04 6.21 -11.62
C LYS A 44 0.87 6.42 -12.59
N MET A 45 -0.31 6.66 -12.05
CA MET A 45 -1.53 6.80 -12.85
C MET A 45 -1.69 8.20 -13.44
N ASP A 46 -1.01 9.22 -12.91
CA ASP A 46 -1.01 10.59 -13.47
C ASP A 46 -0.46 10.62 -14.91
N HIS A 47 0.34 9.62 -15.31
CA HIS A 47 0.84 9.44 -16.68
C HIS A 47 -0.03 8.53 -17.56
N ILE A 48 -1.01 7.84 -16.98
CA ILE A 48 -1.83 6.83 -17.67
C ILE A 48 -3.26 7.34 -17.90
N LEU A 49 -3.81 8.03 -16.91
CA LEU A 49 -5.21 8.48 -16.93
C LEU A 49 -5.36 9.84 -17.60
N GLU A 50 -6.52 10.05 -18.20
CA GLU A 50 -6.99 11.38 -18.61
C GLU A 50 -7.37 12.24 -17.40
N GLN A 51 -7.59 13.53 -17.62
CA GLN A 51 -7.75 14.53 -16.55
C GLN A 51 -8.82 14.15 -15.51
N ASP A 52 -9.99 13.69 -15.95
CA ASP A 52 -11.07 13.28 -15.05
C ASP A 52 -10.69 12.04 -14.23
N GLY A 53 -9.97 11.10 -14.85
CA GLY A 53 -9.40 9.94 -14.17
C GLY A 53 -8.40 10.34 -13.08
N LYS A 54 -7.53 11.33 -13.35
CA LYS A 54 -6.58 11.86 -12.35
C LYS A 54 -7.29 12.49 -11.16
N ILE A 55 -8.36 13.25 -11.40
CA ILE A 55 -9.16 13.87 -10.33
C ILE A 55 -9.82 12.79 -9.47
N ASN A 56 -10.45 11.79 -10.09
CA ASN A 56 -11.10 10.69 -9.38
C ASN A 56 -10.10 9.87 -8.57
N LEU A 57 -8.93 9.61 -9.14
CA LEU A 57 -7.84 8.92 -8.46
C LEU A 57 -7.35 9.68 -7.21
N ARG A 58 -7.20 11.00 -7.30
CA ARG A 58 -6.82 11.83 -6.14
C ARG A 58 -7.90 11.79 -5.05
N LYS A 59 -9.18 11.86 -5.43
CA LYS A 59 -10.30 11.68 -4.47
C LYS A 59 -10.31 10.29 -3.82
N LEU A 60 -9.88 9.27 -4.55
CA LEU A 60 -9.74 7.92 -4.01
C LEU A 60 -8.62 7.84 -2.97
N PHE A 61 -7.43 8.36 -3.25
CA PHE A 61 -6.24 8.13 -2.42
C PHE A 61 -5.93 9.22 -1.38
N LEU A 62 -6.38 10.47 -1.55
CA LEU A 62 -6.09 11.58 -0.63
C LEU A 62 -7.03 11.65 0.59
N VAL A 63 -7.80 10.60 0.86
CA VAL A 63 -8.60 10.49 2.09
C VAL A 63 -7.72 10.16 3.31
N PRO A 64 -8.10 10.59 4.52
CA PRO A 64 -7.34 10.35 5.75
C PRO A 64 -7.53 8.92 6.28
N ILE A 65 -7.07 7.94 5.52
CA ILE A 65 -6.96 6.53 5.93
C ILE A 65 -5.51 6.20 6.25
N PHE A 66 -5.29 5.40 7.29
CA PHE A 66 -3.95 5.08 7.80
C PHE A 66 -3.73 3.58 8.02
N LYS A 67 -4.77 2.77 7.82
CA LYS A 67 -4.69 1.31 7.88
C LYS A 67 -4.59 0.68 6.50
N ILE A 68 -3.79 -0.38 6.38
CA ILE A 68 -3.63 -1.10 5.10
C ILE A 68 -4.96 -1.74 4.69
N SER A 69 -5.69 -2.32 5.65
CA SER A 69 -7.00 -2.95 5.43
C SER A 69 -8.04 -1.98 4.91
N GLU A 70 -8.09 -0.75 5.44
CA GLU A 70 -8.98 0.30 4.96
C GLU A 70 -8.67 0.70 3.51
N LEU A 71 -7.38 0.83 3.19
CA LEU A 71 -6.94 1.15 1.83
C LEU A 71 -7.27 0.02 0.85
N GLN A 72 -7.06 -1.24 1.24
CA GLN A 72 -7.44 -2.42 0.45
C GLN A 72 -8.94 -2.46 0.17
N LYS A 73 -9.77 -2.27 1.21
CA LYS A 73 -11.22 -2.22 1.08
C LYS A 73 -11.66 -1.12 0.11
N ARG A 74 -11.10 0.08 0.28
CA ARG A 74 -11.43 1.24 -0.55
C ARG A 74 -11.13 1.03 -2.03
N VAL A 75 -9.96 0.46 -2.35
CA VAL A 75 -9.61 0.11 -3.73
C VAL A 75 -10.53 -0.98 -4.26
N ALA A 76 -10.85 -1.99 -3.45
CA ALA A 76 -11.74 -3.07 -3.86
C ALA A 76 -13.17 -2.60 -4.18
N GLU A 77 -13.67 -1.60 -3.44
CA GLU A 77 -15.04 -1.07 -3.57
C GLU A 77 -15.16 0.01 -4.66
N HIS A 78 -14.20 0.93 -4.75
CA HIS A 78 -14.34 2.13 -5.57
C HIS A 78 -13.48 2.15 -6.84
N ALA A 79 -12.45 1.31 -6.93
CA ALA A 79 -11.59 1.22 -8.11
C ALA A 79 -11.02 -0.21 -8.29
N PRO A 80 -11.88 -1.23 -8.43
CA PRO A 80 -11.46 -2.62 -8.58
C PRO A 80 -10.53 -2.85 -9.77
N GLU A 81 -10.62 -2.03 -10.81
CA GLU A 81 -9.74 -2.03 -11.98
C GLU A 81 -8.27 -1.71 -11.62
N LEU A 82 -8.04 -0.94 -10.54
CA LEU A 82 -6.69 -0.60 -10.07
C LEU A 82 -6.08 -1.69 -9.17
N ARG A 83 -6.85 -2.72 -8.79
CA ARG A 83 -6.46 -3.71 -7.78
C ARG A 83 -5.11 -4.36 -8.06
N THR A 84 -4.84 -4.74 -9.30
CA THR A 84 -3.56 -5.36 -9.69
C THR A 84 -2.38 -4.40 -9.52
N PHE A 85 -2.54 -3.14 -9.94
CA PHE A 85 -1.49 -2.14 -9.78
C PHE A 85 -1.28 -1.79 -8.30
N PHE A 86 -2.38 -1.65 -7.56
CA PHE A 86 -2.37 -1.39 -6.13
C PHE A 86 -1.60 -2.47 -5.35
N TYR A 87 -1.91 -3.75 -5.54
CA TYR A 87 -1.20 -4.81 -4.83
C TYR A 87 0.28 -4.85 -5.21
N LYS A 88 0.63 -4.62 -6.48
CA LYS A 88 2.04 -4.52 -6.90
C LYS A 88 2.78 -3.41 -6.14
N GLU A 89 2.20 -2.22 -6.05
CA GLU A 89 2.84 -1.12 -5.32
C GLU A 89 2.85 -1.37 -3.80
N LEU A 90 1.81 -1.99 -3.25
CA LEU A 90 1.75 -2.39 -1.84
C LEU A 90 2.89 -3.35 -1.48
N MET A 91 3.14 -4.38 -2.30
CA MET A 91 4.25 -5.31 -2.06
C MET A 91 5.61 -4.61 -2.09
N VAL A 92 5.84 -3.75 -3.09
CA VAL A 92 7.09 -2.97 -3.18
C VAL A 92 7.31 -2.08 -1.94
N VAL A 93 6.24 -1.52 -1.38
CA VAL A 93 6.34 -0.69 -0.17
C VAL A 93 6.53 -1.56 1.08
N ILE A 94 5.88 -2.72 1.17
CA ILE A 94 6.08 -3.70 2.25
C ILE A 94 7.54 -4.16 2.31
N GLU A 95 8.14 -4.50 1.17
CA GLU A 95 9.57 -4.85 1.10
C GLU A 95 10.48 -3.72 1.59
N LYS A 96 10.12 -2.46 1.30
CA LYS A 96 10.86 -1.30 1.80
C LYS A 96 10.67 -1.09 3.30
N ALA A 97 9.45 -1.29 3.81
CA ALA A 97 9.16 -1.22 5.25
C ALA A 97 9.96 -2.28 6.01
N GLU A 98 10.03 -3.50 5.48
CA GLU A 98 10.81 -4.59 6.07
C GLU A 98 12.29 -4.23 6.15
N LYS A 99 12.88 -3.71 5.05
CA LYS A 99 14.28 -3.27 5.03
C LYS A 99 14.55 -2.16 6.04
N ARG A 100 13.61 -1.22 6.20
CA ARG A 100 13.70 -0.13 7.17
C ARG A 100 13.62 -0.61 8.63
N LEU A 101 13.00 -1.76 8.88
CA LEU A 101 12.96 -2.39 10.19
C LEU A 101 14.20 -3.23 10.53
N ILE A 102 15.03 -3.53 9.54
CA ILE A 102 16.29 -4.27 9.70
C ILE A 102 17.49 -3.32 9.88
N SER A 103 17.39 -2.09 9.38
CA SER A 103 18.40 -1.03 9.53
C SER A 103 18.31 -0.33 10.87
#